data_AF-A0A932IF66-F1
#
_entry.id   AF-A0A932IF66-F1
#
_cell.length_a   1.000
_cell.length_b   1.000
_cell.length_c   1.000
_cell.angle_alpha   90.00
_cell.angle_beta   90.00
_cell.angle_gamma   90.00
#
_symmetry.space_group_name_H-M   'P 1'
#
loop_
_entity.id
_entity.type
_entity.pdbx_description
1 polymer ?
#
loop_
_entity_poly.entity_id
_entity_poly.type
_entity_poly.pdbx_seq_one_letter_code
_entity_poly.pdbx_strand_id
1 'polypeptide(L)'
;ELAPFRSGKRLELTGLGKKVAAPRYLGGWSVERAILGGTKAERAELAEMTQHTRIPLRLPMLEAALDDLNGSRPLVTKNLLMVSHFLATSVPLALALKRAGAEYDSTVMVGTPYGSNKTVVDTLVGIGFDVRVPALSVTDYRKAVEKGLDDIVAKHRANGQSVVVLDDGGLVADLLHSNPKYADVLGAFKLVEQTTGGVIVSEKHALQAPIINAARSKSKMREAPFIGAAVATKVRQGLERIGKGVAGQKAVVIGFGTVGKELAKQLRESGAKVVVIEPSETRRAAAKDAGFAVADSVKKHLTSADLIVGCTGTQTLALEDMKQLKSGATIASASSKQTEFQMDALKRAASKADKVETEVPTVTLPSYEYTLGKKKLTVLGDGWPVNFDGDVEDIDAEDIQLTRAIMFSGAIQASKLLNTSKKGGLVPYDEKEDLKILRRFEKLQKKSAGAEGLRDPSRWTEVVTSMAQRLGALEVEGSLASQQRARARDLAPLVQEWFKEDPFMKREDAVARANEHPEFVERFGKLTQVQYGNMQSEPGFPKLRNGSAWMGIVLEDVKKIMAKNPDYQRKDLLAE
;
A
#
# COMPACT_ATOMS: atom_id res chain seq x y z
N GLU A 1 24.52 0.32 -20.00
CA GLU A 1 23.55 1.33 -20.46
C GLU A 1 22.30 0.63 -20.96
N LEU A 2 21.13 0.96 -20.41
CA LEU A 2 19.85 0.41 -20.84
C LEU A 2 19.03 1.55 -21.41
N ALA A 3 18.75 1.49 -22.71
CA ALA A 3 17.89 2.46 -23.39
C ALA A 3 16.56 1.78 -23.74
N PRO A 4 15.42 2.22 -23.19
CA PRO A 4 14.12 1.73 -23.63
C PRO A 4 13.82 2.26 -25.04
N PHE A 5 13.49 1.39 -25.99
CA PHE A 5 13.02 1.77 -27.32
C PHE A 5 11.74 0.99 -27.67
N ARG A 6 10.79 1.63 -28.35
CA ARG A 6 9.48 1.07 -28.67
C ARG A 6 9.46 0.52 -30.10
N SER A 7 9.25 -0.78 -30.25
CA SER A 7 8.90 -1.43 -31.51
C SER A 7 7.44 -1.90 -31.46
N GLY A 8 6.52 -1.12 -32.01
CA GLY A 8 5.10 -1.48 -32.08
C GLY A 8 4.36 -1.64 -30.74
N LYS A 9 3.22 -2.34 -30.75
CA LYS A 9 2.27 -2.52 -29.62
C LYS A 9 2.81 -3.30 -28.40
N ARG A 10 4.14 -3.43 -28.23
CA ARG A 10 4.77 -4.14 -27.09
C ARG A 10 5.95 -3.32 -26.55
N LEU A 11 6.16 -3.42 -25.24
CA LEU A 11 7.36 -2.93 -24.58
C LEU A 11 8.48 -3.96 -24.80
N GLU A 12 9.52 -3.62 -25.57
CA GLU A 12 10.74 -4.42 -25.70
C GLU A 12 11.86 -3.71 -24.94
N LEU A 13 12.52 -4.41 -24.01
CA LEU A 13 13.70 -3.92 -23.29
C LEU A 13 14.91 -4.65 -23.87
N THR A 14 15.90 -3.90 -24.35
CA THR A 14 17.13 -4.46 -24.93
C THR A 14 18.33 -4.09 -24.04
N GLY A 15 19.03 -5.11 -23.56
CA GLY A 15 20.27 -5.02 -22.82
C GLY A 15 20.97 -6.38 -22.81
N LEU A 16 22.29 -6.41 -23.03
CA LEU A 16 23.13 -7.63 -23.06
C LEU A 16 22.75 -8.68 -24.14
N GLY A 17 22.11 -8.26 -25.24
CA GLY A 17 21.90 -9.12 -26.41
C GLY A 17 20.80 -10.19 -26.26
N LYS A 18 19.91 -10.11 -25.26
CA LYS A 18 18.77 -11.03 -25.12
C LYS A 18 17.42 -10.31 -25.13
N LYS A 19 16.43 -10.97 -25.72
CA LYS A 19 15.07 -10.46 -25.98
C LYS A 19 14.08 -11.09 -24.99
N VAL A 20 13.29 -10.30 -24.27
CA VAL A 20 12.26 -10.80 -23.34
C VAL A 20 10.86 -10.39 -23.82
N ALA A 21 9.96 -11.36 -24.00
CA ALA A 21 8.60 -11.15 -24.45
C ALA A 21 7.59 -11.21 -23.28
N ALA A 22 6.68 -10.23 -23.24
CA ALA A 22 5.47 -10.14 -22.40
C ALA A 22 5.66 -9.75 -20.91
N PRO A 23 5.52 -8.45 -20.54
CA PRO A 23 5.66 -7.98 -19.15
C PRO A 23 4.39 -8.15 -18.29
N ARG A 24 3.37 -8.90 -18.75
CA ARG A 24 2.07 -9.02 -18.04
C ARG A 24 2.13 -9.79 -16.72
N TYR A 25 3.26 -10.41 -16.38
CA TYR A 25 3.42 -11.29 -15.22
C TYR A 25 4.41 -10.80 -14.18
N LEU A 26 4.81 -9.55 -14.27
CA LEU A 26 5.92 -9.02 -13.50
C LEU A 26 5.41 -8.02 -12.45
N GLY A 27 4.79 -8.51 -11.37
CA GLY A 27 4.62 -7.70 -10.14
C GLY A 27 5.99 -7.14 -9.75
N GLY A 28 6.06 -5.88 -9.30
CA GLY A 28 7.25 -4.99 -9.21
C GLY A 28 8.64 -5.66 -9.29
N TRP A 29 8.87 -6.67 -8.45
CA TRP A 29 9.99 -7.62 -8.44
C TRP A 29 10.51 -8.17 -9.76
N SER A 30 9.64 -8.40 -10.74
CA SER A 30 10.03 -9.18 -11.91
C SER A 30 10.45 -8.29 -13.08
N VAL A 31 10.04 -7.01 -13.07
CA VAL A 31 10.60 -5.96 -13.95
C VAL A 31 12.03 -5.63 -13.49
N GLU A 32 12.25 -5.52 -12.18
CA GLU A 32 13.58 -5.30 -11.58
C GLU A 32 14.56 -6.44 -11.90
N ARG A 33 14.10 -7.70 -11.83
CA ARG A 33 14.90 -8.87 -12.21
C ARG A 33 15.19 -8.99 -13.71
N ALA A 34 14.26 -8.54 -14.56
CA ALA A 34 14.39 -8.67 -16.01
C ALA A 34 15.33 -7.63 -16.63
N ILE A 35 15.53 -6.47 -15.98
CA ILE A 35 16.16 -5.31 -16.62
C ILE A 35 17.69 -5.28 -16.46
N LEU A 36 18.27 -5.62 -15.31
CA LEU A 36 19.59 -5.06 -15.01
C LEU A 36 20.79 -6.01 -15.12
N GLY A 37 20.63 -7.33 -14.97
CA GLY A 37 21.80 -8.12 -14.56
C GLY A 37 22.45 -7.50 -13.31
N GLY A 38 23.68 -7.88 -12.97
CA GLY A 38 24.39 -7.35 -11.79
C GLY A 38 24.54 -8.37 -10.67
N THR A 39 25.23 -7.98 -9.61
CA THR A 39 25.50 -8.78 -8.41
C THR A 39 24.27 -8.83 -7.50
N LYS A 40 24.30 -9.72 -6.51
CA LYS A 40 23.23 -9.85 -5.50
C LYS A 40 23.00 -8.55 -4.70
N ALA A 41 24.06 -7.79 -4.45
CA ALA A 41 23.99 -6.54 -3.69
C ALA A 41 23.28 -5.42 -4.49
N GLU A 42 23.66 -5.23 -5.75
CA GLU A 42 23.06 -4.21 -6.64
C GLU A 42 21.56 -4.46 -6.86
N ARG A 43 21.17 -5.74 -7.00
CA ARG A 43 19.75 -6.12 -7.09
C ARG A 43 18.97 -5.76 -5.83
N ALA A 44 19.58 -5.88 -4.66
CA ALA A 44 18.93 -5.57 -3.40
C ALA A 44 18.78 -4.06 -3.19
N GLU A 45 19.82 -3.30 -3.48
CA GLU A 45 19.83 -1.83 -3.39
C GLU A 45 18.78 -1.21 -4.31
N LEU A 46 18.70 -1.67 -5.56
CA LEU A 46 17.65 -1.21 -6.48
C LEU A 46 16.25 -1.56 -5.97
N ALA A 47 16.03 -2.80 -5.52
CA ALA A 47 14.74 -3.23 -5.00
C ALA A 47 14.32 -2.43 -3.76
N GLU A 48 15.26 -1.88 -2.99
CA GLU A 48 15.02 -0.94 -1.90
C GLU A 48 14.66 0.46 -2.44
N MET A 49 15.43 0.99 -3.40
CA MET A 49 15.19 2.31 -3.99
C MET A 49 13.82 2.42 -4.69
N THR A 50 13.35 1.37 -5.35
CA THR A 50 12.07 1.38 -6.07
C THR A 50 10.86 1.28 -5.14
N GLN A 51 11.02 0.86 -3.87
CA GLN A 51 9.89 0.78 -2.93
C GLN A 51 9.26 2.15 -2.70
N HIS A 52 10.08 3.20 -2.56
CA HIS A 52 9.60 4.57 -2.38
C HIS A 52 8.70 5.04 -3.53
N THR A 53 9.01 4.64 -4.78
CA THR A 53 8.17 5.02 -5.94
C THR A 53 6.82 4.32 -6.01
N ARG A 54 6.66 3.24 -5.24
CA ARG A 54 5.44 2.44 -5.18
C ARG A 54 4.53 2.86 -4.02
N ILE A 55 4.92 3.87 -3.24
CA ILE A 55 4.09 4.50 -2.20
C ILE A 55 3.19 5.57 -2.83
N PRO A 56 1.86 5.34 -2.93
CA PRO A 56 0.96 6.35 -3.47
C PRO A 56 0.79 7.50 -2.46
N LEU A 57 0.84 8.75 -2.91
CA LEU A 57 0.57 9.90 -2.05
C LEU A 57 -0.93 10.22 -1.89
N ARG A 58 -1.77 9.70 -2.80
CA ARG A 58 -3.22 9.91 -2.80
C ARG A 58 -3.92 8.66 -3.30
N LEU A 59 -5.14 8.42 -2.81
CA LEU A 59 -6.04 7.39 -3.31
C LEU A 59 -7.37 8.03 -3.70
N PRO A 60 -7.92 7.74 -4.90
CA PRO A 60 -9.19 8.32 -5.35
C PRO A 60 -10.33 8.17 -4.34
N MET A 61 -10.42 7.01 -3.67
CA MET A 61 -11.44 6.77 -2.66
C MET A 61 -11.29 7.66 -1.42
N LEU A 62 -10.05 7.92 -0.99
CA LEU A 62 -9.76 8.81 0.14
C LEU A 62 -9.99 10.28 -0.23
N GLU A 63 -9.59 10.70 -1.43
CA GLU A 63 -9.90 12.06 -1.93
C GLU A 63 -11.41 12.30 -1.96
N ALA A 64 -12.18 11.35 -2.50
CA ALA A 64 -13.64 11.46 -2.53
C ALA A 64 -14.27 11.50 -1.12
N ALA A 65 -13.70 10.77 -0.15
CA ALA A 65 -14.16 10.81 1.24
C ALA A 65 -13.78 12.12 1.94
N LEU A 66 -12.65 12.73 1.58
CA LEU A 66 -12.25 14.05 2.06
C LEU A 66 -13.14 15.16 1.47
N ASP A 67 -13.47 15.07 0.18
CA ASP A 67 -14.38 16.01 -0.47
C ASP A 67 -15.76 16.02 0.21
N ASP A 68 -16.22 14.86 0.69
CA ASP A 68 -17.49 14.75 1.43
C ASP A 68 -17.50 15.47 2.77
N LEU A 69 -16.32 15.71 3.35
CA LEU A 69 -16.22 16.50 4.56
C LEU A 69 -16.57 17.97 4.29
N ASN A 70 -16.54 18.43 3.04
CA ASN A 70 -16.87 19.79 2.61
C ASN A 70 -16.15 20.85 3.47
N GLY A 71 -14.84 20.65 3.68
CA GLY A 71 -13.99 21.51 4.51
C GLY A 71 -14.08 21.26 6.02
N SER A 72 -15.00 20.42 6.51
CA SER A 72 -15.03 20.05 7.93
C SER A 72 -13.80 19.23 8.32
N ARG A 73 -13.32 19.45 9.55
CA ARG A 73 -12.13 18.79 10.12
C ARG A 73 -12.48 18.07 11.42
N PRO A 74 -13.21 16.93 11.34
CA PRO A 74 -13.81 16.27 12.49
C PRO A 74 -12.81 15.56 13.42
N LEU A 75 -11.53 15.53 13.07
CA LEU A 75 -10.46 15.00 13.93
C LEU A 75 -9.68 16.10 14.66
N VAL A 76 -10.03 17.37 14.45
CA VAL A 76 -9.52 18.48 15.28
C VAL A 76 -9.87 18.18 16.74
N THR A 77 -8.91 18.41 17.65
CA THR A 77 -9.01 18.12 19.10
C THR A 77 -9.25 16.66 19.45
N LYS A 78 -8.75 15.72 18.64
CA LYS A 78 -8.76 14.29 18.94
C LYS A 78 -7.34 13.74 19.03
N ASN A 79 -7.12 12.87 20.01
CA ASN A 79 -5.97 11.99 20.07
C ASN A 79 -6.26 10.76 19.19
N LEU A 80 -5.28 10.31 18.42
CA LEU A 80 -5.41 9.19 17.48
C LEU A 80 -4.40 8.09 17.82
N LEU A 81 -4.87 6.85 17.96
CA LEU A 81 -4.02 5.67 18.01
C LEU A 81 -4.32 4.79 16.78
N MET A 82 -3.31 4.44 16.01
CA MET A 82 -3.46 3.50 14.89
C MET A 82 -2.58 2.28 15.11
N VAL A 83 -3.20 1.10 15.17
CA VAL A 83 -2.52 -0.19 15.26
C VAL A 83 -2.85 -0.98 14.00
N SER A 84 -1.87 -1.20 13.13
CA SER A 84 -2.11 -1.83 11.82
C SER A 84 -0.84 -2.34 11.14
N HIS A 85 -1.01 -2.96 9.96
CA HIS A 85 0.06 -3.18 9.01
C HIS A 85 0.38 -1.86 8.27
N PHE A 86 1.63 -1.39 8.34
CA PHE A 86 2.06 -0.22 7.58
C PHE A 86 2.60 -0.63 6.20
N LEU A 87 1.71 -0.59 5.22
CA LEU A 87 2.00 -0.79 3.80
C LEU A 87 1.81 0.52 3.02
N ALA A 88 2.16 0.53 1.74
CA ALA A 88 2.23 1.72 0.88
C ALA A 88 1.00 2.64 1.02
N THR A 89 -0.19 2.04 1.00
CA THR A 89 -1.47 2.73 1.09
C THR A 89 -1.85 3.22 2.50
N SER A 90 -1.04 2.93 3.52
CA SER A 90 -1.14 3.52 4.86
C SER A 90 -0.67 4.98 4.87
N VAL A 91 0.28 5.36 4.01
CA VAL A 91 0.72 6.76 3.85
C VAL A 91 -0.42 7.70 3.44
N PRO A 92 -1.17 7.44 2.34
CA PRO A 92 -2.26 8.32 1.95
C PRO A 92 -3.42 8.29 2.96
N LEU A 93 -3.62 7.18 3.70
CA LEU A 93 -4.57 7.15 4.81
C LEU A 93 -4.14 8.09 5.94
N ALA A 94 -2.88 8.06 6.35
CA ALA A 94 -2.34 8.96 7.37
C ALA A 94 -2.46 10.44 6.95
N LEU A 95 -2.14 10.74 5.69
CA LEU A 95 -2.32 12.09 5.12
C LEU A 95 -3.79 12.51 5.06
N ALA A 96 -4.72 11.59 4.76
CA ALA A 96 -6.14 11.88 4.79
C ALA A 96 -6.63 12.19 6.21
N LEU A 97 -6.19 11.42 7.21
CA LEU A 97 -6.50 11.69 8.63
C LEU A 97 -5.94 13.05 9.07
N LYS A 98 -4.73 13.42 8.62
CA LYS A 98 -4.14 14.75 8.84
C LYS A 98 -4.98 15.87 8.23
N ARG A 99 -5.43 15.71 6.97
CA ARG A 99 -6.34 16.67 6.30
C ARG A 99 -7.69 16.79 7.02
N ALA A 100 -8.19 15.70 7.59
CA ALA A 100 -9.39 15.68 8.42
C ALA A 100 -9.20 16.26 9.84
N GLY A 101 -7.98 16.67 10.20
CA GLY A 101 -7.70 17.42 11.44
C GLY A 101 -6.86 16.70 12.50
N ALA A 102 -6.38 15.48 12.25
CA ALA A 102 -5.48 14.81 13.17
C ALA A 102 -4.13 15.55 13.27
N GLU A 103 -3.57 15.69 14.46
CA GLU A 103 -2.28 16.34 14.67
C GLU A 103 -1.16 15.31 14.90
N TYR A 104 0.08 15.64 14.48
CA TYR A 104 1.22 14.73 14.61
C TYR A 104 1.48 14.39 16.08
N ASP A 105 1.56 15.41 16.92
CA ASP A 105 1.79 15.28 18.36
C ASP A 105 0.63 14.57 19.09
N SER A 106 -0.54 14.50 18.48
CA SER A 106 -1.71 13.81 19.02
C SER A 106 -1.91 12.42 18.42
N THR A 107 -1.00 11.95 17.55
CA THR A 107 -1.11 10.67 16.84
C THR A 107 0.01 9.71 17.26
N VAL A 108 -0.36 8.48 17.63
CA VAL A 108 0.57 7.38 17.88
C VAL A 108 0.26 6.24 16.91
N MET A 109 1.28 5.70 16.26
CA MET A 109 1.16 4.62 15.29
C MET A 109 2.01 3.42 15.71
N VAL A 110 1.38 2.25 15.87
CA VAL A 110 2.07 1.00 16.22
C VAL A 110 1.86 -0.03 15.10
N GLY A 111 2.96 -0.47 14.50
CA GLY A 111 2.95 -1.35 13.35
C GLY A 111 3.05 -2.81 13.73
N THR A 112 2.31 -3.66 13.03
CA THR A 112 2.44 -5.11 13.13
C THR A 112 3.79 -5.57 12.60
N PRO A 113 4.60 -6.37 13.34
CA PRO A 113 5.99 -6.63 12.98
C PRO A 113 6.20 -7.58 11.80
N TYR A 114 5.21 -8.41 11.46
CA TYR A 114 5.31 -9.35 10.32
C TYR A 114 4.81 -8.76 9.00
N GLY A 115 4.11 -7.62 9.00
CA GLY A 115 3.55 -7.06 7.75
C GLY A 115 3.74 -5.56 7.57
N SER A 116 4.41 -4.87 8.49
CA SER A 116 4.81 -3.47 8.25
C SER A 116 6.09 -3.43 7.44
N ASN A 117 6.09 -2.65 6.35
CA ASN A 117 7.26 -2.47 5.50
C ASN A 117 8.11 -1.30 5.99
N LYS A 118 9.44 -1.50 6.04
CA LYS A 118 10.39 -0.50 6.56
C LYS A 118 10.35 0.82 5.79
N THR A 119 10.36 0.78 4.46
CA THR A 119 10.30 1.96 3.59
C THR A 119 9.05 2.81 3.87
N VAL A 120 7.91 2.15 4.10
CA VAL A 120 6.65 2.83 4.45
C VAL A 120 6.74 3.48 5.82
N VAL A 121 7.27 2.75 6.81
CA VAL A 121 7.48 3.26 8.17
C VAL A 121 8.38 4.49 8.15
N ASP A 122 9.54 4.39 7.49
CA ASP A 122 10.49 5.50 7.35
C ASP A 122 9.85 6.70 6.64
N THR A 123 8.98 6.45 5.65
CA THR A 123 8.21 7.51 4.98
C THR A 123 7.24 8.21 5.93
N LEU A 124 6.49 7.46 6.74
CA LEU A 124 5.57 8.04 7.73
C LEU A 124 6.31 8.83 8.81
N VAL A 125 7.46 8.33 9.28
CA VAL A 125 8.34 9.04 10.22
C VAL A 125 8.88 10.33 9.59
N GLY A 126 9.36 10.26 8.34
CA GLY A 126 9.84 11.44 7.61
C GLY A 126 8.78 12.52 7.36
N ILE A 127 7.50 12.13 7.34
CA ILE A 127 6.35 13.05 7.27
C ILE A 127 6.05 13.70 8.64
N GLY A 128 6.54 13.10 9.75
CA GLY A 128 6.40 13.62 11.11
C GLY A 128 5.53 12.78 12.05
N PHE A 129 5.10 11.56 11.66
CA PHE A 129 4.32 10.69 12.54
C PHE A 129 5.22 9.91 13.53
N ASP A 130 4.75 9.74 14.77
CA ASP A 130 5.33 8.79 15.73
C ASP A 130 4.92 7.36 15.36
N VAL A 131 5.78 6.67 14.61
CA VAL A 131 5.56 5.30 14.14
C VAL A 131 6.55 4.34 14.78
N ARG A 132 6.03 3.25 15.33
CA ARG A 132 6.81 2.25 16.07
C ARG A 132 6.51 0.86 15.55
N VAL A 133 7.53 0.11 15.16
CA VAL A 133 7.40 -1.30 14.79
C VAL A 133 8.32 -2.11 15.69
N PRO A 134 7.80 -3.04 16.51
CA PRO A 134 8.62 -3.86 17.39
C PRO A 134 9.33 -4.97 16.60
N ALA A 135 10.19 -5.71 17.29
CA ALA A 135 10.75 -6.95 16.76
C ALA A 135 9.65 -7.99 16.47
N LEU A 136 9.94 -8.93 15.57
CA LEU A 136 9.04 -10.02 15.19
C LEU A 136 8.85 -11.00 16.36
N SER A 137 7.88 -10.69 17.22
CA SER A 137 7.57 -11.44 18.44
C SER A 137 6.18 -11.04 18.91
N VAL A 138 5.35 -12.02 19.27
CA VAL A 138 4.01 -11.75 19.82
C VAL A 138 4.11 -10.96 21.11
N THR A 139 5.10 -11.27 21.95
CA THR A 139 5.34 -10.58 23.23
C THR A 139 5.74 -9.13 23.00
N ASP A 140 6.68 -8.87 22.10
CA ASP A 140 7.15 -7.50 21.85
C ASP A 140 6.10 -6.68 21.12
N TYR A 141 5.30 -7.30 20.25
CA TYR A 141 4.13 -6.66 19.66
C TYR A 141 3.11 -6.23 20.71
N ARG A 142 2.76 -7.12 21.65
CA ARG A 142 1.84 -6.77 22.75
C ARG A 142 2.37 -5.63 23.60
N LYS A 143 3.66 -5.66 23.97
CA LYS A 143 4.30 -4.58 24.74
C LYS A 143 4.31 -3.25 23.98
N ALA A 144 4.56 -3.27 22.67
CA ALA A 144 4.54 -2.05 21.86
C ALA A 144 3.14 -1.44 21.75
N VAL A 145 2.11 -2.28 21.57
CA VAL A 145 0.72 -1.81 21.56
C VAL A 145 0.31 -1.27 22.94
N GLU A 146 0.68 -1.95 24.02
CA GLU A 146 0.44 -1.45 25.38
C GLU A 146 1.14 -0.10 25.63
N LYS A 147 2.40 0.05 25.20
CA LYS A 147 3.11 1.34 25.28
C LYS A 147 2.42 2.43 24.46
N GLY A 148 1.96 2.11 23.25
CA GLY A 148 1.21 3.06 22.42
C GLY A 148 -0.10 3.51 23.09
N LEU A 149 -0.76 2.58 23.79
CA LEU A 149 -1.94 2.87 24.60
C LEU A 149 -1.61 3.72 25.83
N ASP A 150 -0.54 3.42 26.54
CA ASP A 150 -0.06 4.24 27.67
C ASP A 150 0.22 5.69 27.24
N ASP A 151 0.87 5.88 26.09
CA ASP A 151 1.20 7.21 25.57
C ASP A 151 -0.05 7.98 25.11
N ILE A 152 -1.02 7.32 24.47
CA ILE A 152 -2.26 8.00 24.06
C ILE A 152 -3.14 8.35 25.27
N VAL A 153 -3.12 7.52 26.32
CA VAL A 153 -3.78 7.81 27.61
C VAL A 153 -3.10 8.98 28.30
N ALA A 154 -1.77 9.05 28.30
CA ALA A 154 -1.04 10.20 28.84
C ALA A 154 -1.40 11.50 28.11
N LYS A 155 -1.49 11.46 26.77
CA LYS A 155 -1.95 12.60 25.96
C LYS A 155 -3.39 13.00 26.32
N HIS A 156 -4.31 12.04 26.44
CA HIS A 156 -5.68 12.30 26.89
C HIS A 156 -5.73 12.97 28.26
N ARG A 157 -4.97 12.44 29.24
CA ARG A 157 -4.91 13.02 30.59
C ARG A 157 -4.32 14.44 30.59
N ALA A 158 -3.38 14.73 29.69
CA ALA A 158 -2.75 16.05 29.58
C ALA A 158 -3.65 17.10 28.91
N ASN A 159 -4.41 16.73 27.89
CA ASN A 159 -5.16 17.68 27.05
C ASN A 159 -6.69 17.55 27.13
N GLY A 160 -7.22 16.55 27.84
CA GLY A 160 -8.65 16.25 27.96
C GLY A 160 -9.33 15.78 26.67
N GLN A 161 -8.59 15.62 25.57
CA GLN A 161 -9.15 15.28 24.26
C GLN A 161 -9.48 13.80 24.16
N SER A 162 -10.63 13.49 23.58
CA SER A 162 -11.05 12.12 23.34
C SER A 162 -10.10 11.35 22.41
N VAL A 163 -10.13 10.03 22.50
CA VAL A 163 -9.26 9.13 21.72
C VAL A 163 -10.07 8.39 20.66
N VAL A 164 -9.65 8.53 19.40
CA VAL A 164 -10.08 7.68 18.29
C VAL A 164 -9.01 6.62 18.07
N VAL A 165 -9.43 5.37 17.89
CA VAL A 165 -8.52 4.25 17.61
C VAL A 165 -8.89 3.60 16.30
N LEU A 166 -7.90 3.35 15.46
CA LEU A 166 -7.97 2.46 14.31
C LEU A 166 -7.23 1.17 14.67
N ASP A 167 -7.96 0.07 14.88
CA ASP A 167 -7.43 -1.21 15.36
C ASP A 167 -7.50 -2.30 14.27
N ASP A 168 -6.51 -3.17 14.30
CA ASP A 168 -6.34 -4.31 13.40
C ASP A 168 -5.95 -5.54 14.24
N GLY A 169 -6.97 -6.34 14.56
CA GLY A 169 -6.79 -7.61 15.26
C GLY A 169 -7.18 -7.61 16.73
N GLY A 170 -7.79 -6.51 17.22
CA GLY A 170 -8.47 -6.38 18.51
C GLY A 170 -7.57 -6.28 19.73
N LEU A 171 -6.27 -6.02 19.56
CA LEU A 171 -5.32 -6.02 20.66
C LEU A 171 -5.47 -4.76 21.53
N VAL A 172 -5.84 -3.62 20.93
CA VAL A 172 -6.15 -2.41 21.72
C VAL A 172 -7.40 -2.65 22.54
N ALA A 173 -8.46 -3.20 21.93
CA ALA A 173 -9.69 -3.53 22.63
C ALA A 173 -9.44 -4.49 23.82
N ASP A 174 -8.61 -5.52 23.62
CA ASP A 174 -8.22 -6.47 24.66
C ASP A 174 -7.50 -5.79 25.82
N LEU A 175 -6.43 -5.06 25.54
CA LEU A 175 -5.62 -4.38 26.57
C LEU A 175 -6.43 -3.33 27.32
N LEU A 176 -7.22 -2.53 26.59
CA LEU A 176 -8.01 -1.43 27.13
C LEU A 176 -9.06 -1.93 28.13
N HIS A 177 -9.71 -3.06 27.87
CA HIS A 177 -10.78 -3.59 28.73
C HIS A 177 -10.29 -4.61 29.78
N SER A 178 -9.14 -5.24 29.59
CA SER A 178 -8.61 -6.24 30.54
C SER A 178 -7.69 -5.66 31.60
N ASN A 179 -7.05 -4.51 31.35
CA ASN A 179 -6.10 -3.91 32.28
C ASN A 179 -6.76 -2.82 33.14
N PRO A 180 -6.85 -2.98 34.48
CA PRO A 180 -7.50 -2.01 35.37
C PRO A 180 -6.93 -0.60 35.30
N LYS A 181 -5.69 -0.41 34.85
CA LYS A 181 -5.03 0.91 34.76
C LYS A 181 -5.70 1.88 33.77
N TYR A 182 -6.56 1.36 32.88
CA TYR A 182 -7.32 2.15 31.90
C TYR A 182 -8.80 2.36 32.27
N ALA A 183 -9.27 1.80 33.38
CA ALA A 183 -10.68 1.77 33.73
C ALA A 183 -11.30 3.18 33.84
N ASP A 184 -10.51 4.16 34.28
CA ASP A 184 -10.91 5.57 34.45
C ASP A 184 -11.07 6.32 33.12
N VAL A 185 -10.46 5.84 32.03
CA VAL A 185 -10.42 6.56 30.74
C VAL A 185 -11.29 5.92 29.65
N LEU A 186 -11.94 4.77 29.91
CA LEU A 186 -12.74 4.03 28.91
C LEU A 186 -13.76 4.90 28.14
N GLY A 187 -14.41 5.84 28.83
CA GLY A 187 -15.40 6.74 28.23
C GLY A 187 -14.82 7.64 27.13
N ALA A 188 -13.52 7.93 27.16
CA ALA A 188 -12.84 8.78 26.20
C ALA A 188 -12.53 8.08 24.86
N PHE A 189 -12.57 6.74 24.83
CA PHE A 189 -12.15 5.96 23.67
C PHE A 189 -13.32 5.64 22.73
N LYS A 190 -13.06 5.67 21.42
CA LYS A 190 -13.92 5.13 20.35
C LYS A 190 -13.05 4.39 19.35
N LEU A 191 -13.29 3.09 19.16
CA LEU A 191 -12.43 2.24 18.33
C LEU A 191 -13.13 1.91 17.01
N VAL A 192 -12.35 1.65 15.97
CA VAL A 192 -12.77 1.10 14.69
C VAL A 192 -11.97 -0.18 14.47
N GLU A 193 -12.63 -1.33 14.44
CA GLU A 193 -11.98 -2.62 14.23
C GLU A 193 -12.29 -3.16 12.84
N GLN A 194 -11.24 -3.42 12.04
CA GLN A 194 -11.39 -3.86 10.65
C GLN A 194 -11.35 -5.37 10.42
N THR A 195 -10.96 -6.17 11.40
CA THR A 195 -10.84 -7.63 11.25
C THR A 195 -11.90 -8.39 12.02
N THR A 196 -12.39 -9.48 11.42
CA THR A 196 -13.32 -10.40 12.09
C THR A 196 -12.70 -10.97 13.36
N GLY A 197 -11.40 -11.29 13.33
CA GLY A 197 -10.67 -11.78 14.49
C GLY A 197 -10.64 -10.78 15.63
N GLY A 198 -10.42 -9.49 15.34
CA GLY A 198 -10.42 -8.43 16.35
C GLY A 198 -11.81 -8.16 16.93
N VAL A 199 -12.87 -8.27 16.12
CA VAL A 199 -14.26 -8.21 16.63
C VAL A 199 -14.52 -9.37 17.61
N ILE A 200 -14.11 -10.59 17.28
CA ILE A 200 -14.28 -11.77 18.16
C ILE A 200 -13.48 -11.59 19.46
N VAL A 201 -12.28 -11.01 19.40
CA VAL A 201 -11.51 -10.67 20.60
C VAL A 201 -12.27 -9.66 21.46
N SER A 202 -12.84 -8.64 20.83
CA SER A 202 -13.62 -7.60 21.50
C SER A 202 -14.88 -8.14 22.18
N GLU A 203 -15.61 -9.05 21.54
CA GLU A 203 -16.85 -9.65 22.05
C GLU A 203 -16.66 -10.46 23.36
N LYS A 204 -15.41 -10.76 23.75
CA LYS A 204 -15.10 -11.43 25.04
C LYS A 204 -15.17 -10.49 26.25
N HIS A 205 -15.26 -9.19 26.02
CA HIS A 205 -15.20 -8.15 27.06
C HIS A 205 -16.55 -7.43 27.23
N ALA A 206 -16.80 -6.90 28.43
CA ALA A 206 -17.85 -5.93 28.64
C ALA A 206 -17.41 -4.57 28.07
N LEU A 207 -17.77 -4.31 26.81
CA LEU A 207 -17.29 -3.16 26.04
C LEU A 207 -17.82 -1.82 26.57
N GLN A 208 -17.01 -1.11 27.36
CA GLN A 208 -17.31 0.25 27.85
C GLN A 208 -16.77 1.32 26.90
N ALA A 209 -15.71 1.04 26.15
CA ALA A 209 -15.36 1.84 24.98
C ALA A 209 -16.10 1.24 23.76
N PRO A 210 -16.97 2.00 23.06
CA PRO A 210 -17.69 1.43 21.94
C PRO A 210 -16.76 1.21 20.75
N ILE A 211 -17.02 0.13 20.02
CA ILE A 211 -16.19 -0.35 18.92
C ILE A 211 -17.04 -0.43 17.67
N ILE A 212 -16.69 0.37 16.66
CA ILE A 212 -17.28 0.32 15.33
C ILE A 212 -16.78 -0.93 14.62
N ASN A 213 -17.73 -1.77 14.21
CA ASN A 213 -17.45 -3.01 13.50
C ASN A 213 -17.33 -2.75 11.99
N ALA A 214 -16.14 -2.29 11.55
CA ALA A 214 -15.83 -2.14 10.14
C ALA A 214 -15.64 -3.50 9.43
N ALA A 215 -15.22 -4.52 10.17
CA ALA A 215 -15.00 -5.88 9.67
C ALA A 215 -16.24 -6.50 9.00
N ARG A 216 -17.44 -6.21 9.51
CA ARG A 216 -18.71 -6.72 8.97
C ARG A 216 -19.41 -5.75 8.02
N SER A 217 -18.74 -4.71 7.55
CA SER A 217 -19.26 -3.82 6.50
C SER A 217 -19.37 -4.55 5.16
N LYS A 218 -20.32 -4.12 4.32
CA LYS A 218 -20.51 -4.67 2.96
C LYS A 218 -19.28 -4.37 2.09
N SER A 219 -18.64 -3.21 2.27
CA SER A 219 -17.37 -2.88 1.63
C SER A 219 -16.26 -3.87 2.01
N LYS A 220 -16.08 -4.18 3.29
CA LYS A 220 -15.01 -5.10 3.72
C LYS A 220 -15.19 -6.51 3.14
N MET A 221 -16.44 -6.96 2.97
CA MET A 221 -16.72 -8.25 2.31
C MET A 221 -16.27 -8.31 0.84
N ARG A 222 -16.11 -7.16 0.16
CA ARG A 222 -15.60 -7.09 -1.22
C ARG A 222 -14.07 -7.12 -1.31
N GLU A 223 -13.36 -6.95 -0.20
CA GLU A 223 -11.89 -7.02 -0.17
C GLU A 223 -11.38 -8.46 -0.29
N ALA A 224 -12.09 -9.42 0.29
CA ALA A 224 -11.59 -10.78 0.49
C ALA A 224 -11.13 -11.52 -0.80
N PRO A 225 -11.77 -11.36 -1.98
CA PRO A 225 -11.23 -11.91 -3.22
C PRO A 225 -9.84 -11.36 -3.58
N PHE A 226 -9.56 -10.08 -3.34
CA PHE A 226 -8.24 -9.50 -3.61
C PHE A 226 -7.16 -10.11 -2.70
N ILE A 227 -7.48 -10.34 -1.42
CA ILE A 227 -6.60 -11.08 -0.51
C ILE A 227 -6.35 -12.50 -1.04
N GLY A 228 -7.38 -13.21 -1.46
CA GLY A 228 -7.25 -14.57 -2.03
C GLY A 228 -6.34 -14.61 -3.27
N ALA A 229 -6.46 -13.62 -4.16
CA ALA A 229 -5.59 -13.48 -5.33
C ALA A 229 -4.14 -13.14 -4.97
N ALA A 230 -3.94 -12.25 -3.99
CA ALA A 230 -2.61 -11.91 -3.46
C ALA A 230 -1.93 -13.15 -2.85
N VAL A 231 -2.63 -13.89 -1.97
CA VAL A 231 -2.14 -15.14 -1.40
C VAL A 231 -1.78 -16.14 -2.50
N ALA A 232 -2.65 -16.36 -3.50
CA ALA A 232 -2.37 -17.27 -4.60
C ALA A 232 -1.09 -16.89 -5.36
N THR A 233 -0.91 -15.59 -5.61
CA THR A 233 0.30 -15.06 -6.25
C THR A 233 1.54 -15.29 -5.41
N LYS A 234 1.47 -15.05 -4.10
CA LYS A 234 2.61 -15.15 -3.19
C LYS A 234 2.99 -16.62 -2.92
N VAL A 235 2.00 -17.52 -2.86
CA VAL A 235 2.24 -18.97 -2.85
C VAL A 235 2.97 -19.42 -4.12
N ARG A 236 2.50 -18.99 -5.30
CA ARG A 236 3.16 -19.31 -6.58
C ARG A 236 4.60 -18.81 -6.61
N GLN A 237 4.84 -17.55 -6.24
CA GLN A 237 6.17 -16.96 -6.17
C GLN A 237 7.06 -17.69 -5.15
N GLY A 238 6.51 -18.07 -3.99
CA GLY A 238 7.21 -18.85 -2.98
C GLY A 238 7.63 -20.23 -3.48
N LEU A 239 6.76 -20.92 -4.23
CA LEU A 239 7.09 -22.19 -4.89
C LEU A 239 8.18 -22.02 -5.96
N GLU A 240 8.10 -20.98 -6.78
CA GLU A 240 9.10 -20.68 -7.82
C GLU A 240 10.48 -20.44 -7.21
N ARG A 241 10.57 -19.69 -6.09
CA ARG A 241 11.82 -19.43 -5.36
C ARG A 241 12.53 -20.71 -4.89
N ILE A 242 11.79 -21.78 -4.66
CA ILE A 242 12.29 -23.09 -4.22
C ILE A 242 12.34 -24.12 -5.37
N GLY A 243 12.23 -23.67 -6.63
CA GLY A 243 12.35 -24.52 -7.82
C GLY A 243 11.12 -25.41 -8.10
N LYS A 244 9.95 -25.07 -7.56
CA LYS A 244 8.67 -25.78 -7.79
C LYS A 244 7.72 -24.90 -8.61
N GLY A 245 6.90 -25.52 -9.47
CA GLY A 245 5.81 -24.84 -10.19
C GLY A 245 4.44 -25.23 -9.62
N VAL A 246 3.41 -24.40 -9.80
CA VAL A 246 2.04 -24.70 -9.34
C VAL A 246 1.34 -25.76 -10.22
N ALA A 247 1.62 -25.73 -11.53
CA ALA A 247 0.97 -26.62 -12.48
C ALA A 247 1.23 -28.10 -12.18
N GLY A 248 0.18 -28.92 -12.26
CA GLY A 248 0.26 -30.36 -12.02
C GLY A 248 0.31 -30.78 -10.54
N GLN A 249 0.59 -29.86 -9.61
CA GLN A 249 0.58 -30.16 -8.18
C GLN A 249 -0.82 -30.49 -7.68
N LYS A 250 -0.91 -31.45 -6.74
CA LYS A 250 -2.08 -31.67 -5.89
C LYS A 250 -2.08 -30.63 -4.76
N ALA A 251 -2.85 -29.57 -4.96
CA ALA A 251 -3.02 -28.49 -4.00
C ALA A 251 -4.25 -28.75 -3.11
N VAL A 252 -4.07 -28.70 -1.80
CA VAL A 252 -5.15 -28.83 -0.82
C VAL A 252 -5.40 -27.47 -0.19
N VAL A 253 -6.61 -26.93 -0.36
CA VAL A 253 -7.04 -25.68 0.27
C VAL A 253 -7.95 -26.02 1.45
N ILE A 254 -7.55 -25.68 2.67
CA ILE A 254 -8.32 -25.96 3.88
C ILE A 254 -9.11 -24.70 4.26
N GLY A 255 -10.42 -24.74 4.07
CA GLY A 255 -11.34 -23.61 4.23
C GLY A 255 -11.80 -23.05 2.88
N PHE A 256 -13.12 -23.00 2.68
CA PHE A 256 -13.78 -22.45 1.49
C PHE A 256 -14.61 -21.22 1.85
N GLY A 257 -14.03 -20.35 2.68
CA GLY A 257 -14.53 -18.99 2.90
C GLY A 257 -14.27 -18.08 1.69
N THR A 258 -14.45 -16.77 1.86
CA THR A 258 -14.25 -15.79 0.79
C THR A 258 -12.82 -15.79 0.22
N VAL A 259 -11.81 -15.83 1.09
CA VAL A 259 -10.39 -15.93 0.69
C VAL A 259 -10.09 -17.29 0.04
N GLY A 260 -10.48 -18.39 0.70
CA GLY A 260 -10.23 -19.76 0.22
C GLY A 260 -10.88 -20.05 -1.13
N LYS A 261 -12.06 -19.48 -1.41
CA LYS A 261 -12.75 -19.61 -2.69
C LYS A 261 -11.93 -19.00 -3.85
N GLU A 262 -11.44 -17.78 -3.70
CA GLU A 262 -10.63 -17.14 -4.76
C GLU A 262 -9.26 -17.82 -4.88
N LEU A 263 -8.63 -18.18 -3.76
CA LEU A 263 -7.38 -18.94 -3.77
C LEU A 263 -7.52 -20.27 -4.55
N ALA A 264 -8.54 -21.07 -4.24
CA ALA A 264 -8.80 -22.34 -4.91
C ALA A 264 -9.00 -22.16 -6.42
N LYS A 265 -9.73 -21.11 -6.81
CA LYS A 265 -9.93 -20.75 -8.22
C LYS A 265 -8.60 -20.39 -8.89
N GLN A 266 -7.80 -19.50 -8.32
CA GLN A 266 -6.52 -19.04 -8.87
C GLN A 266 -5.49 -20.18 -8.99
N LEU A 267 -5.44 -21.08 -8.00
CA LEU A 267 -4.57 -22.26 -8.06
C LEU A 267 -5.00 -23.22 -9.18
N ARG A 268 -6.31 -23.45 -9.36
CA ARG A 268 -6.83 -24.26 -10.47
C ARG A 268 -6.55 -23.64 -11.83
N GLU A 269 -6.73 -22.32 -11.96
CA GLU A 269 -6.38 -21.55 -13.17
C GLU A 269 -4.87 -21.61 -13.47
N SER A 270 -4.04 -21.71 -12.43
CA SER A 270 -2.59 -21.95 -12.54
C SER A 270 -2.22 -23.42 -12.81
N GLY A 271 -3.20 -24.29 -13.09
CA GLY A 271 -2.99 -25.68 -13.46
C GLY A 271 -2.83 -26.68 -12.31
N ALA A 272 -3.10 -26.28 -11.06
CA ALA A 272 -3.10 -27.21 -9.92
C ALA A 272 -4.35 -28.10 -9.90
N LYS A 273 -4.20 -29.33 -9.41
CA LYS A 273 -5.30 -30.24 -9.08
C LYS A 273 -5.79 -29.91 -7.67
N VAL A 274 -6.78 -29.02 -7.58
CA VAL A 274 -7.25 -28.46 -6.30
C VAL A 274 -8.27 -29.38 -5.62
N VAL A 275 -8.02 -29.68 -4.34
CA VAL A 275 -8.98 -30.30 -3.42
C VAL A 275 -9.29 -29.29 -2.30
N VAL A 276 -10.58 -29.10 -2.03
CA VAL A 276 -11.06 -28.24 -0.94
C VAL A 276 -11.40 -29.10 0.28
N ILE A 277 -10.91 -28.72 1.45
CA ILE A 277 -11.30 -29.29 2.74
C ILE A 277 -12.19 -28.27 3.46
N GLU A 278 -13.45 -28.59 3.69
CA GLU A 278 -14.38 -27.67 4.34
C GLU A 278 -15.35 -28.44 5.23
N PRO A 279 -15.40 -28.18 6.56
CA PRO A 279 -16.32 -28.85 7.47
C PRO A 279 -17.78 -28.40 7.32
N SER A 280 -18.04 -27.14 6.93
CA SER A 280 -19.40 -26.62 6.74
C SER A 280 -20.07 -27.25 5.53
N GLU A 281 -21.20 -27.93 5.72
CA GLU A 281 -21.94 -28.59 4.65
C GLU A 281 -22.36 -27.63 3.53
N THR A 282 -22.87 -26.46 3.87
CA THR A 282 -23.27 -25.44 2.90
C THR A 282 -22.10 -24.96 2.05
N ARG A 283 -20.95 -24.67 2.66
CA ARG A 283 -19.75 -24.23 1.91
C ARG A 283 -19.13 -25.38 1.10
N ARG A 284 -19.23 -26.61 1.61
CA ARG A 284 -18.80 -27.82 0.90
C ARG A 284 -19.65 -28.07 -0.35
N ALA A 285 -20.96 -27.87 -0.28
CA ALA A 285 -21.86 -27.90 -1.43
C ALA A 285 -21.47 -26.80 -2.44
N ALA A 286 -21.29 -25.55 -1.99
CA ALA A 286 -20.86 -24.45 -2.86
C ALA A 286 -19.50 -24.71 -3.55
N ALA A 287 -18.57 -25.40 -2.89
CA ALA A 287 -17.30 -25.81 -3.49
C ALA A 287 -17.49 -26.87 -4.59
N LYS A 288 -18.41 -27.83 -4.39
CA LYS A 288 -18.78 -28.82 -5.41
C LYS A 288 -19.44 -28.14 -6.61
N ASP A 289 -20.35 -27.21 -6.37
CA ASP A 289 -21.02 -26.44 -7.43
C ASP A 289 -20.02 -25.59 -8.24
N ALA A 290 -18.95 -25.12 -7.60
CA ALA A 290 -17.83 -24.44 -8.27
C ALA A 290 -16.86 -25.39 -9.00
N GLY A 291 -17.15 -26.69 -9.02
CA GLY A 291 -16.40 -27.72 -9.75
C GLY A 291 -15.10 -28.17 -9.07
N PHE A 292 -14.99 -28.04 -7.74
CA PHE A 292 -13.84 -28.55 -6.99
C PHE A 292 -14.09 -29.97 -6.47
N ALA A 293 -13.02 -30.75 -6.35
CA ALA A 293 -13.05 -31.94 -5.50
C ALA A 293 -13.10 -31.49 -4.04
N VAL A 294 -13.97 -32.11 -3.23
CA VAL A 294 -14.20 -31.65 -1.86
C VAL A 294 -14.22 -32.80 -0.88
N ALA A 295 -13.60 -32.61 0.29
CA ALA A 295 -13.66 -33.50 1.43
C ALA A 295 -13.98 -32.71 2.72
N ASP A 296 -14.41 -33.42 3.75
CA ASP A 296 -14.65 -32.88 5.10
C ASP A 296 -13.39 -32.92 5.97
N SER A 297 -12.42 -33.77 5.63
CA SER A 297 -11.19 -33.97 6.39
C SER A 297 -9.94 -34.04 5.50
N VAL A 298 -8.85 -33.45 5.98
CA VAL A 298 -7.54 -33.45 5.30
C VAL A 298 -6.84 -34.82 5.33
N LYS A 299 -7.21 -35.71 6.26
CA LYS A 299 -6.43 -36.93 6.60
C LYS A 299 -6.06 -37.79 5.39
N LYS A 300 -6.99 -38.01 4.44
CA LYS A 300 -6.77 -38.83 3.23
C LYS A 300 -5.87 -38.16 2.19
N HIS A 301 -5.62 -36.86 2.35
CA HIS A 301 -4.84 -36.06 1.40
C HIS A 301 -3.41 -35.78 1.88
N LEU A 302 -3.13 -35.92 3.19
CA LEU A 302 -1.83 -35.60 3.79
C LEU A 302 -0.65 -36.28 3.08
N THR A 303 -0.76 -37.59 2.81
CA THR A 303 0.35 -38.37 2.22
C THR A 303 0.58 -38.14 0.73
N SER A 304 -0.31 -37.39 0.07
CA SER A 304 -0.26 -37.17 -1.39
C SER A 304 -0.28 -35.71 -1.81
N ALA A 305 -0.50 -34.77 -0.90
CA ALA A 305 -0.51 -33.35 -1.19
C ALA A 305 0.90 -32.83 -1.49
N ASP A 306 1.02 -32.04 -2.56
CA ASP A 306 2.25 -31.31 -2.90
C ASP A 306 2.29 -29.93 -2.21
N LEU A 307 1.12 -29.31 -2.14
CA LEU A 307 0.89 -27.99 -1.54
C LEU A 307 -0.34 -28.08 -0.62
N ILE A 308 -0.24 -27.51 0.58
CA ILE A 308 -1.40 -27.27 1.46
C ILE A 308 -1.45 -25.80 1.84
N VAL A 309 -2.60 -25.16 1.66
CA VAL A 309 -2.82 -23.78 2.09
C VAL A 309 -3.97 -23.71 3.10
N GLY A 310 -3.65 -23.25 4.31
CA GLY A 310 -4.63 -23.03 5.38
C GLY A 310 -5.34 -21.69 5.23
N CYS A 311 -6.68 -21.70 5.22
CA CYS A 311 -7.55 -20.54 4.96
C CYS A 311 -8.74 -20.49 5.96
N THR A 312 -8.58 -21.02 7.17
CA THR A 312 -9.66 -21.09 8.17
C THR A 312 -9.61 -19.95 9.17
N GLY A 313 -8.44 -19.34 9.38
CA GLY A 313 -8.20 -18.38 10.45
C GLY A 313 -8.03 -19.04 11.83
N THR A 314 -7.96 -20.36 11.89
CA THR A 314 -7.76 -21.19 13.09
C THR A 314 -6.75 -22.29 12.79
N GLN A 315 -6.44 -23.17 13.75
CA GLN A 315 -5.51 -24.27 13.51
C GLN A 315 -6.06 -25.26 12.46
N THR A 316 -5.31 -25.49 11.39
CA THR A 316 -5.60 -26.46 10.32
C THR A 316 -4.74 -27.71 10.39
N LEU A 317 -3.44 -27.60 10.69
CA LEU A 317 -2.55 -28.77 10.81
C LEU A 317 -1.88 -28.82 12.19
N ALA A 318 -2.08 -29.94 12.88
CA ALA A 318 -1.29 -30.28 14.06
C ALA A 318 0.06 -30.88 13.66
N LEU A 319 0.98 -31.03 14.62
CA LEU A 319 2.27 -31.71 14.39
C LEU A 319 2.12 -33.10 13.78
N GLU A 320 1.14 -33.88 14.25
CA GLU A 320 0.90 -35.23 13.76
C GLU A 320 0.39 -35.26 12.32
N ASP A 321 -0.34 -34.24 11.86
CA ASP A 321 -0.71 -34.10 10.46
C ASP A 321 0.52 -33.75 9.61
N MET A 322 1.35 -32.81 10.09
CA MET A 322 2.59 -32.40 9.41
C MET A 322 3.60 -33.54 9.24
N LYS A 323 3.73 -34.44 10.23
CA LYS A 323 4.57 -35.65 10.14
C LYS A 323 4.07 -36.64 9.06
N GLN A 324 2.77 -36.66 8.79
CA GLN A 324 2.18 -37.55 7.79
C GLN A 324 2.36 -37.04 6.36
N LEU A 325 2.67 -35.75 6.19
CA LEU A 325 2.87 -35.16 4.86
C LEU A 325 3.89 -35.91 4.02
N LYS A 326 3.68 -35.87 2.70
CA LYS A 326 4.66 -36.37 1.73
C LYS A 326 6.00 -35.63 1.92
N SER A 327 7.12 -36.31 1.74
CA SER A 327 8.43 -35.63 1.74
C SER A 327 8.51 -34.65 0.57
N GLY A 328 8.97 -33.43 0.83
CA GLY A 328 8.99 -32.33 -0.13
C GLY A 328 7.66 -31.60 -0.28
N ALA A 329 6.64 -31.88 0.54
CA ALA A 329 5.42 -31.09 0.59
C ALA A 329 5.71 -29.65 1.02
N THR A 330 4.87 -28.71 0.57
CA THR A 330 4.93 -27.30 0.92
C THR A 330 3.65 -26.88 1.63
N ILE A 331 3.75 -26.10 2.70
CA ILE A 331 2.60 -25.52 3.40
C ILE A 331 2.68 -23.99 3.47
N ALA A 332 1.54 -23.32 3.41
CA ALA A 332 1.43 -21.86 3.49
C ALA A 332 0.14 -21.43 4.22
N SER A 333 0.19 -20.28 4.90
CA SER A 333 -0.95 -19.72 5.64
C SER A 333 -1.55 -18.54 4.86
N ALA A 334 -2.88 -18.52 4.73
CA ALA A 334 -3.67 -17.41 4.19
C ALA A 334 -4.46 -16.66 5.29
N SER A 335 -4.20 -16.97 6.56
CA SER A 335 -4.87 -16.34 7.70
C SER A 335 -4.29 -14.95 8.00
N SER A 336 -4.74 -14.30 9.07
CA SER A 336 -4.19 -13.00 9.49
C SER A 336 -3.11 -13.11 10.57
N LYS A 337 -2.79 -14.31 11.09
CA LYS A 337 -1.83 -14.56 12.18
C LYS A 337 -1.10 -15.89 11.96
N GLN A 338 -0.02 -16.16 12.68
CA GLN A 338 0.65 -17.47 12.66
C GLN A 338 -0.14 -18.51 13.48
N THR A 339 -1.34 -18.89 13.03
CA THR A 339 -2.26 -19.79 13.78
C THR A 339 -2.66 -21.06 13.05
N GLU A 340 -2.48 -21.12 11.73
CA GLU A 340 -2.91 -22.24 10.89
C GLU A 340 -2.15 -23.53 11.23
N PHE A 341 -0.89 -23.42 11.65
CA PHE A 341 -0.01 -24.56 11.91
C PHE A 341 0.57 -24.49 13.31
N GLN A 342 0.76 -25.64 13.94
CA GLN A 342 1.48 -25.74 15.22
C GLN A 342 3.00 -25.53 15.04
N MET A 343 3.40 -24.31 14.69
CA MET A 343 4.78 -23.96 14.36
C MET A 343 5.76 -24.23 15.50
N ASP A 344 5.39 -23.95 16.75
CA ASP A 344 6.26 -24.22 17.91
C ASP A 344 6.52 -25.72 18.10
N ALA A 345 5.49 -26.55 17.89
CA ALA A 345 5.63 -28.00 17.96
C ALA A 345 6.48 -28.53 16.80
N LEU A 346 6.31 -27.97 15.60
CA LEU A 346 7.13 -28.28 14.42
C LEU A 346 8.61 -27.94 14.67
N LYS A 347 8.89 -26.73 15.15
CA LYS A 347 10.26 -26.25 15.41
C LYS A 347 10.98 -27.10 16.45
N ARG A 348 10.27 -27.57 17.50
CA ARG A 348 10.84 -28.49 18.50
C ARG A 348 11.05 -29.92 17.98
N ALA A 349 10.17 -30.38 17.09
CA ALA A 349 10.22 -31.75 16.56
C ALA A 349 11.20 -31.92 15.39
N ALA A 350 11.50 -30.84 14.67
CA ALA A 350 12.42 -30.87 13.54
C ALA A 350 13.87 -31.01 14.03
N SER A 351 14.62 -31.92 13.42
CA SER A 351 16.06 -32.07 13.69
C SER A 351 16.90 -30.98 13.02
N LYS A 352 16.34 -30.34 11.98
CA LYS A 352 16.99 -29.28 11.21
C LYS A 352 15.95 -28.33 10.63
N ALA A 353 16.30 -27.05 10.56
CA ALA A 353 15.53 -26.02 9.87
C ALA A 353 16.48 -25.23 8.97
N ASP A 354 16.40 -25.45 7.66
CA ASP A 354 17.20 -24.75 6.67
C ASP A 354 16.38 -23.60 6.09
N LYS A 355 16.93 -22.38 6.09
CA LYS A 355 16.30 -21.24 5.42
C LYS A 355 16.36 -21.46 3.91
N VAL A 356 15.23 -21.33 3.20
CA VAL A 356 15.08 -21.68 1.77
C VAL A 356 15.03 -20.43 0.88
N GLU A 357 15.56 -19.30 1.33
CA GLU A 357 15.51 -18.06 0.55
C GLU A 357 16.71 -17.86 -0.35
N THR A 358 16.41 -17.66 -1.64
CA THR A 358 17.34 -17.23 -2.66
C THR A 358 17.20 -15.72 -2.87
N GLU A 359 18.04 -14.97 -2.16
CA GLU A 359 18.60 -13.69 -2.64
C GLU A 359 17.76 -12.41 -2.61
N VAL A 360 16.75 -12.28 -1.76
CA VAL A 360 16.03 -10.99 -1.59
C VAL A 360 16.15 -10.49 -0.15
N PRO A 361 16.92 -9.41 0.12
CA PRO A 361 17.17 -8.92 1.48
C PRO A 361 15.96 -8.31 2.20
N THR A 362 14.91 -7.95 1.48
CA THR A 362 13.74 -7.25 2.04
C THR A 362 12.62 -8.18 2.50
N VAL A 363 12.79 -9.52 2.41
CA VAL A 363 11.74 -10.45 2.86
C VAL A 363 11.69 -10.48 4.38
N THR A 364 10.61 -9.94 4.94
CA THR A 364 10.39 -9.86 6.40
C THR A 364 10.15 -11.24 7.02
N LEU A 365 9.64 -12.21 6.24
CA LEU A 365 9.20 -13.52 6.71
C LEU A 365 9.89 -14.66 5.94
N PRO A 366 10.99 -15.22 6.48
CA PRO A 366 11.74 -16.27 5.81
C PRO A 366 10.97 -17.57 5.66
N SER A 367 11.15 -18.25 4.53
CA SER A 367 10.65 -19.62 4.34
C SER A 367 11.69 -20.65 4.80
N TYR A 368 11.22 -21.77 5.38
CA TYR A 368 12.09 -22.81 5.95
C TYR A 368 11.76 -24.20 5.43
N GLU A 369 12.78 -25.02 5.26
CA GLU A 369 12.67 -26.47 5.08
C GLU A 369 13.01 -27.15 6.40
N TYR A 370 12.02 -27.78 6.99
CA TYR A 370 12.15 -28.57 8.22
C TYR A 370 12.40 -30.03 7.90
N THR A 371 13.37 -30.64 8.59
CA THR A 371 13.62 -32.09 8.54
C THR A 371 12.89 -32.78 9.69
N LEU A 372 11.89 -33.60 9.38
CA LEU A 372 11.10 -34.41 10.31
C LEU A 372 11.42 -35.89 10.10
N GLY A 373 12.39 -36.40 10.86
CA GLY A 373 12.92 -37.75 10.66
C GLY A 373 13.58 -37.87 9.28
N LYS A 374 13.01 -38.71 8.39
CA LYS A 374 13.49 -38.88 7.00
C LYS A 374 12.76 -37.98 5.99
N LYS A 375 11.79 -37.17 6.43
CA LYS A 375 10.96 -36.34 5.56
C LYS A 375 11.40 -34.88 5.61
N LYS A 376 11.22 -34.17 4.50
CA LYS A 376 11.40 -32.73 4.39
C LYS A 376 10.05 -32.05 4.22
N LEU A 377 9.83 -30.93 4.91
CA LEU A 377 8.63 -30.11 4.83
C LEU A 377 9.02 -28.65 4.63
N THR A 378 8.58 -28.05 3.53
CA THR A 378 8.76 -26.61 3.31
C THR A 378 7.59 -25.84 3.91
N VAL A 379 7.88 -24.83 4.72
CA VAL A 379 6.91 -23.86 5.25
C VAL A 379 7.22 -22.49 4.67
N LEU A 380 6.29 -21.94 3.89
CA LEU A 380 6.42 -20.59 3.35
C LEU A 380 6.13 -19.55 4.45
N GLY A 381 6.98 -18.52 4.53
CA GLY A 381 6.82 -17.40 5.47
C GLY A 381 6.83 -17.81 6.95
N ASP A 382 7.51 -18.89 7.32
CA ASP A 382 7.51 -19.46 8.68
C ASP A 382 6.08 -19.70 9.23
N GLY A 383 5.08 -19.88 8.37
CA GLY A 383 3.68 -20.10 8.78
C GLY A 383 2.91 -18.82 9.13
N TRP A 384 3.53 -17.65 9.02
CA TRP A 384 2.84 -16.36 8.98
C TRP A 384 2.02 -16.20 7.69
N PRO A 385 1.11 -15.20 7.61
CA PRO A 385 0.35 -14.94 6.39
C PRO A 385 1.29 -14.70 5.20
N VAL A 386 1.20 -15.57 4.19
CA VAL A 386 2.18 -15.63 3.11
C VAL A 386 2.14 -14.41 2.18
N ASN A 387 1.04 -13.64 2.21
CA ASN A 387 0.92 -12.41 1.44
C ASN A 387 1.81 -11.28 1.96
N PHE A 388 2.21 -11.31 3.23
CA PHE A 388 3.16 -10.34 3.80
C PHE A 388 4.60 -10.82 3.60
N ASP A 389 5.14 -10.66 2.39
CA ASP A 389 6.51 -11.10 2.04
C ASP A 389 7.55 -9.97 2.07
N GLY A 390 7.25 -8.86 2.74
CA GLY A 390 8.11 -7.68 2.84
C GLY A 390 8.05 -6.73 1.66
N ASP A 391 7.19 -7.00 0.67
CA ASP A 391 6.88 -6.03 -0.36
C ASP A 391 6.22 -4.77 0.24
N VAL A 392 6.29 -3.65 -0.49
CA VAL A 392 5.76 -2.37 -0.01
C VAL A 392 4.23 -2.39 0.11
N GLU A 393 3.58 -3.25 -0.68
CA GLU A 393 2.14 -3.48 -0.68
C GLU A 393 1.88 -4.91 -1.18
N ASP A 394 0.89 -5.59 -0.60
CA ASP A 394 0.54 -6.98 -0.92
C ASP A 394 -0.64 -7.09 -1.91
N ILE A 395 -1.49 -6.06 -1.98
CA ILE A 395 -2.65 -5.94 -2.86
C ILE A 395 -2.57 -4.61 -3.61
N ASP A 396 -2.90 -4.59 -4.90
CA ASP A 396 -2.84 -3.37 -5.70
C ASP A 396 -3.59 -2.20 -5.03
N ALA A 397 -2.98 -1.01 -5.06
CA ALA A 397 -3.51 0.20 -4.45
C ALA A 397 -4.95 0.53 -4.92
N GLU A 398 -5.28 0.16 -6.16
CA GLU A 398 -6.62 0.33 -6.74
C GLU A 398 -7.70 -0.51 -6.05
N ASP A 399 -7.32 -1.64 -5.47
CA ASP A 399 -8.22 -2.57 -4.80
C ASP A 399 -8.26 -2.30 -3.29
N ILE A 400 -7.08 -2.22 -2.65
CA ILE A 400 -6.99 -2.07 -1.19
C ILE A 400 -7.40 -0.68 -0.68
N GLN A 401 -7.47 0.33 -1.57
CA GLN A 401 -8.02 1.65 -1.22
C GLN A 401 -9.45 1.58 -0.67
N LEU A 402 -10.21 0.52 -0.99
CA LEU A 402 -11.51 0.25 -0.39
C LEU A 402 -11.42 0.20 1.13
N THR A 403 -10.46 -0.55 1.66
CA THR A 403 -10.22 -0.68 3.10
C THR A 403 -9.71 0.61 3.72
N ARG A 404 -8.86 1.35 3.01
CA ARG A 404 -8.41 2.68 3.48
C ARG A 404 -9.59 3.64 3.63
N ALA A 405 -10.53 3.63 2.69
CA ALA A 405 -11.75 4.43 2.77
C ALA A 405 -12.65 4.00 3.94
N ILE A 406 -12.81 2.69 4.17
CA ILE A 406 -13.56 2.16 5.32
C ILE A 406 -12.94 2.67 6.63
N MET A 407 -11.61 2.57 6.78
CA MET A 407 -10.93 2.99 8.00
C MET A 407 -10.98 4.50 8.21
N PHE A 408 -10.80 5.28 7.13
CA PHE A 408 -10.95 6.72 7.18
C PHE A 408 -12.37 7.12 7.61
N SER A 409 -13.41 6.69 6.89
CA SER A 409 -14.81 7.01 7.23
C SER A 409 -15.21 6.46 8.60
N GLY A 410 -14.63 5.33 9.03
CA GLY A 410 -14.77 4.80 10.38
C GLY A 410 -14.21 5.73 11.45
N ALA A 411 -13.04 6.34 11.23
CA ALA A 411 -12.48 7.36 12.13
C ALA A 411 -13.42 8.58 12.25
N ILE A 412 -14.03 9.00 11.14
CA ILE A 412 -15.01 10.09 11.12
C ILE A 412 -16.29 9.70 11.87
N GLN A 413 -16.77 8.47 11.73
CA GLN A 413 -17.90 7.96 12.51
C GLN A 413 -17.55 7.92 14.00
N ALA A 414 -16.36 7.43 14.36
CA ALA A 414 -15.87 7.37 15.74
C ALA A 414 -15.81 8.76 16.38
N SER A 415 -15.32 9.76 15.64
CA SER A 415 -15.21 11.13 16.17
C SER A 415 -16.58 11.77 16.42
N LYS A 416 -17.60 11.44 15.62
CA LYS A 416 -18.99 11.89 15.81
C LYS A 416 -19.69 11.18 16.98
N LEU A 417 -19.39 9.89 17.20
CA LEU A 417 -19.98 9.11 18.31
C LEU A 417 -19.62 9.65 19.70
N LEU A 418 -18.50 10.37 19.82
CA LEU A 418 -18.10 11.04 21.07
C LEU A 418 -19.14 12.03 21.58
N ASN A 419 -20.02 12.54 20.72
CA ASN A 419 -21.06 13.50 21.08
C ASN A 419 -22.41 12.84 21.38
N THR A 420 -22.47 11.51 21.55
CA THR A 420 -23.71 10.75 21.75
C THR A 420 -23.80 10.12 23.13
N SER A 421 -25.02 9.80 23.58
CA SER A 421 -25.27 9.13 24.87
C SER A 421 -24.84 7.65 24.92
N LYS A 422 -24.32 7.09 23.82
CA LYS A 422 -23.96 5.67 23.73
C LYS A 422 -22.62 5.41 24.41
N LYS A 423 -22.68 4.80 25.60
CA LYS A 423 -21.54 4.58 26.49
C LYS A 423 -20.82 3.24 26.33
N GLY A 424 -21.14 2.40 25.33
CA GLY A 424 -20.48 1.10 25.17
C GLY A 424 -21.09 0.18 24.09
N GLY A 425 -20.48 -1.00 23.92
CA GLY A 425 -20.92 -2.07 23.01
C GLY A 425 -20.36 -2.00 21.60
N LEU A 426 -20.66 -3.03 20.81
CA LEU A 426 -20.43 -3.01 19.36
C LEU A 426 -21.37 -2.01 18.68
N VAL A 427 -20.81 -1.24 17.76
CA VAL A 427 -21.53 -0.25 16.95
C VAL A 427 -21.47 -0.69 15.49
N PRO A 428 -22.61 -0.76 14.79
CA PRO A 428 -22.61 -0.99 13.36
C PRO A 428 -21.84 0.11 12.63
N TYR A 429 -21.09 -0.27 11.60
CA TYR A 429 -20.55 0.69 10.64
C TYR A 429 -21.70 1.43 9.94
N ASP A 430 -21.53 2.72 9.65
CA ASP A 430 -22.57 3.52 8.99
C ASP A 430 -22.93 2.93 7.61
N GLU A 431 -24.16 2.42 7.49
CA GLU A 431 -24.60 1.72 6.27
C GLU A 431 -24.70 2.66 5.06
N LYS A 432 -25.06 3.93 5.25
CA LYS A 432 -25.18 4.88 4.15
C LYS A 432 -23.81 5.21 3.59
N GLU A 433 -22.84 5.41 4.48
CA GLU A 433 -21.45 5.65 4.13
C GLU A 433 -20.82 4.40 3.47
N ASP A 434 -21.08 3.21 4.01
CA ASP A 434 -20.62 1.94 3.44
C ASP A 434 -21.14 1.72 2.00
N LEU A 435 -22.43 1.96 1.76
CA LEU A 435 -23.00 1.89 0.40
C LEU A 435 -22.43 2.95 -0.54
N LYS A 436 -22.09 4.13 -0.03
CA LYS A 436 -21.46 5.20 -0.80
C LYS A 436 -20.04 4.83 -1.22
N ILE A 437 -19.26 4.28 -0.30
CA ILE A 437 -17.93 3.72 -0.54
C ILE A 437 -18.03 2.61 -1.61
N LEU A 438 -18.92 1.63 -1.44
CA LEU A 438 -19.13 0.57 -2.43
C LEU A 438 -19.42 1.09 -3.83
N ARG A 439 -20.37 2.02 -3.98
CA ARG A 439 -20.73 2.58 -5.30
C ARG A 439 -19.56 3.29 -5.97
N ARG A 440 -18.74 4.00 -5.20
CA ARG A 440 -17.53 4.66 -5.71
C ARG A 440 -16.51 3.64 -6.16
N PHE A 441 -16.27 2.61 -5.35
CA PHE A 441 -15.35 1.53 -5.68
C PHE A 441 -15.78 0.81 -6.96
N GLU A 442 -17.05 0.43 -7.08
CA GLU A 442 -17.59 -0.21 -8.29
C GLU A 442 -17.45 0.68 -9.54
N LYS A 443 -17.64 2.00 -9.40
CA LYS A 443 -17.46 2.95 -10.51
C LYS A 443 -15.99 3.06 -10.93
N LEU A 444 -15.05 3.03 -9.98
CA LEU A 444 -13.62 3.01 -10.26
C LEU A 444 -13.23 1.71 -10.97
N GLN A 445 -13.66 0.56 -10.44
CA GLN A 445 -13.41 -0.76 -11.03
C GLN A 445 -13.96 -0.87 -12.46
N LYS A 446 -15.19 -0.37 -12.73
CA LYS A 446 -15.76 -0.34 -14.09
C LYS A 446 -14.98 0.54 -15.05
N LYS A 447 -14.43 1.68 -14.59
CA LYS A 447 -13.54 2.52 -15.41
C LYS A 447 -12.23 1.80 -15.71
N SER A 448 -11.65 1.10 -14.74
CA SER A 448 -10.43 0.29 -14.92
C SER A 448 -10.65 -0.94 -15.82
N ALA A 449 -11.87 -1.51 -15.86
CA ALA A 449 -12.26 -2.59 -16.75
C ALA A 449 -12.58 -2.11 -18.19
N GLY A 450 -13.26 -0.96 -18.34
CA GLY A 450 -13.48 -0.34 -19.66
C GLY A 450 -12.21 0.20 -20.31
N ALA A 451 -11.14 0.37 -19.53
CA ALA A 451 -9.80 0.74 -19.98
C ALA A 451 -8.90 -0.48 -20.30
N GLU A 452 -9.46 -1.69 -20.49
CA GLU A 452 -8.69 -2.87 -20.92
C GLU A 452 -8.00 -2.71 -22.29
N GLY A 453 -8.37 -1.68 -23.07
CA GLY A 453 -7.66 -1.26 -24.30
C GLY A 453 -6.56 -0.21 -24.12
N LEU A 454 -6.43 0.41 -22.94
CA LEU A 454 -5.54 1.56 -22.69
C LEU A 454 -4.95 1.50 -21.26
N ARG A 455 -4.37 0.36 -20.88
CA ARG A 455 -3.42 0.32 -19.75
C ARG A 455 -2.04 0.65 -20.31
N ASP A 456 -1.72 1.94 -20.35
CA ASP A 456 -0.53 2.47 -21.01
C ASP A 456 0.74 2.23 -20.16
N PRO A 457 1.70 1.40 -20.63
CA PRO A 457 2.99 1.20 -19.99
C PRO A 457 3.86 2.48 -19.91
N SER A 458 3.47 3.56 -20.61
CA SER A 458 4.21 4.84 -20.63
C SER A 458 4.30 5.55 -19.27
N ARG A 459 3.38 5.28 -18.34
CA ARG A 459 3.42 5.86 -16.97
C ARG A 459 4.58 5.33 -16.14
N TRP A 460 5.02 4.11 -16.40
CA TRP A 460 6.24 3.57 -15.80
C TRP A 460 7.48 4.24 -16.38
N THR A 461 7.44 4.63 -17.67
CA THR A 461 8.52 5.36 -18.32
C THR A 461 8.69 6.74 -17.70
N GLU A 462 7.62 7.48 -17.39
CA GLU A 462 7.74 8.80 -16.73
C GLU A 462 8.33 8.73 -15.32
N VAL A 463 7.98 7.71 -14.52
CA VAL A 463 8.50 7.54 -13.15
C VAL A 463 9.97 7.11 -13.16
N VAL A 464 10.34 6.18 -14.05
CA VAL A 464 11.73 5.73 -14.23
C VAL A 464 12.59 6.82 -14.87
N THR A 465 12.07 7.58 -15.84
CA THR A 465 12.74 8.75 -16.43
C THR A 465 12.88 9.88 -15.41
N SER A 466 11.89 10.10 -14.53
CA SER A 466 11.99 11.04 -13.41
C SER A 466 13.04 10.60 -12.38
N MET A 467 13.15 9.31 -12.09
CA MET A 467 14.23 8.78 -11.23
C MET A 467 15.60 8.89 -11.90
N ALA A 468 15.72 8.56 -13.18
CA ALA A 468 16.96 8.72 -13.95
C ALA A 468 17.36 10.20 -14.09
N GLN A 469 16.40 11.13 -14.18
CA GLN A 469 16.63 12.58 -14.15
C GLN A 469 17.03 13.10 -12.75
N ARG A 470 16.58 12.43 -11.67
CA ARG A 470 16.96 12.78 -10.29
C ARG A 470 18.28 12.14 -9.86
N LEU A 471 18.65 11.00 -10.44
CA LEU A 471 19.93 10.30 -10.22
C LEU A 471 21.01 10.75 -11.22
N GLY A 472 20.64 11.41 -12.32
CA GLY A 472 21.52 11.98 -13.34
C GLY A 472 22.17 13.30 -12.94
N ALA A 473 22.63 13.41 -11.70
CA ALA A 473 23.54 14.46 -11.24
C ALA A 473 24.99 14.17 -11.66
N LEU A 474 25.20 13.71 -12.89
CA LEU A 474 26.50 13.62 -13.55
C LEU A 474 26.33 14.14 -14.98
N GLU A 475 27.00 15.24 -15.26
CA GLU A 475 26.89 16.10 -16.44
C GLU A 475 27.08 15.35 -17.77
N VAL A 476 26.23 15.63 -18.76
CA VAL A 476 26.56 15.43 -20.18
C VAL A 476 25.97 16.59 -21.01
N GLU A 477 26.85 17.37 -21.62
CA GLU A 477 26.52 18.48 -22.54
C GLU A 477 25.97 17.97 -23.89
N GLY A 478 25.11 18.77 -24.55
CA GLY A 478 24.88 18.67 -26.01
C GLY A 478 23.46 18.43 -26.56
N SER A 479 22.40 18.32 -25.75
CA SER A 479 21.05 18.06 -26.29
C SER A 479 20.35 19.29 -26.92
N LEU A 480 19.38 19.08 -27.81
CA LEU A 480 18.52 20.13 -28.40
C LEU A 480 17.77 20.96 -27.33
N ALA A 481 17.46 20.36 -26.18
CA ALA A 481 16.89 21.05 -25.02
C ALA A 481 17.90 22.00 -24.35
N SER A 482 19.19 21.70 -24.44
CA SER A 482 20.28 22.57 -24.00
C SER A 482 20.39 23.81 -24.90
N GLN A 483 20.21 23.65 -26.21
CA GLN A 483 20.21 24.76 -27.18
C GLN A 483 18.95 25.66 -27.06
N GLN A 484 17.79 25.08 -26.77
CA GLN A 484 16.56 25.86 -26.53
C GLN A 484 16.58 26.57 -25.17
N ARG A 485 17.18 25.98 -24.13
CA ARG A 485 17.38 26.64 -22.82
C ARG A 485 18.41 27.77 -22.87
N ALA A 486 19.45 27.65 -23.70
CA ALA A 486 20.38 28.75 -23.95
C ALA A 486 19.67 29.95 -24.59
N ARG A 487 18.83 29.71 -25.61
CA ARG A 487 18.03 30.75 -26.27
C ARG A 487 16.99 31.41 -25.37
N ALA A 488 16.45 30.68 -24.38
CA ALA A 488 15.49 31.22 -23.41
C ALA A 488 16.15 32.07 -22.30
N ARG A 489 17.42 31.79 -21.95
CA ARG A 489 18.19 32.59 -20.97
C ARG A 489 18.51 33.99 -21.50
N ASP A 490 18.80 34.12 -22.79
CA ASP A 490 19.17 35.39 -23.40
C ASP A 490 18.00 36.39 -23.50
N LEU A 491 16.76 35.93 -23.38
CA LEU A 491 15.55 36.76 -23.46
C LEU A 491 14.93 37.11 -22.10
N ALA A 492 15.41 36.48 -21.02
CA ALA A 492 14.94 36.76 -19.66
C ALA A 492 15.06 38.25 -19.27
N PRO A 493 16.12 39.00 -19.66
CA PRO A 493 16.21 40.42 -19.35
C PRO A 493 15.12 41.27 -20.03
N LEU A 494 14.74 40.93 -21.27
CA LEU A 494 13.75 41.67 -22.06
C LEU A 494 12.34 41.54 -21.46
N VAL A 495 11.98 40.31 -21.08
CA VAL A 495 10.69 40.03 -20.44
C VAL A 495 10.66 40.60 -19.02
N GLN A 496 11.80 40.62 -18.32
CA GLN A 496 11.92 41.26 -17.00
C GLN A 496 11.68 42.77 -17.06
N GLU A 497 12.07 43.47 -18.12
CA GLU A 497 11.74 44.90 -18.27
C GLU A 497 10.24 45.12 -18.45
N TRP A 498 9.54 44.28 -19.22
CA TRP A 498 8.09 44.43 -19.41
C TRP A 498 7.29 44.27 -18.11
N PHE A 499 7.69 43.33 -17.25
CA PHE A 499 7.04 43.12 -15.95
C PHE A 499 7.50 44.12 -14.88
N LYS A 500 8.60 44.85 -15.09
CA LYS A 500 8.93 46.03 -14.26
C LYS A 500 8.02 47.21 -14.59
N GLU A 501 7.64 47.37 -15.85
CA GLU A 501 6.72 48.42 -16.30
C GLU A 501 5.26 48.14 -15.90
N ASP A 502 4.80 46.90 -16.06
CA ASP A 502 3.48 46.47 -15.61
C ASP A 502 3.55 45.09 -14.91
N PRO A 503 3.58 45.07 -13.57
CA PRO A 503 3.64 43.84 -12.78
C PRO A 503 2.40 42.95 -12.92
N PHE A 504 1.29 43.46 -13.46
CA PHE A 504 0.01 42.76 -13.58
C PHE A 504 -0.38 42.50 -15.05
N MET A 505 0.57 42.64 -15.98
CA MET A 505 0.37 42.51 -17.41
C MET A 505 -0.37 41.22 -17.76
N LYS A 506 -1.49 41.36 -18.50
CA LYS A 506 -2.28 40.22 -18.92
C LYS A 506 -1.58 39.47 -20.05
N ARG A 507 -1.94 38.20 -20.16
CA ARG A 507 -1.30 37.25 -21.06
C ARG A 507 -1.38 37.68 -22.53
N GLU A 508 -2.51 38.24 -22.94
CA GLU A 508 -2.76 38.67 -24.30
C GLU A 508 -1.88 39.87 -24.67
N ASP A 509 -1.62 40.76 -23.71
CA ASP A 509 -0.82 41.98 -23.88
C ASP A 509 0.68 41.66 -23.99
N ALA A 510 1.17 40.68 -23.22
CA ALA A 510 2.55 40.19 -23.31
C ALA A 510 2.83 39.53 -24.68
N VAL A 511 1.85 38.81 -25.24
CA VAL A 511 1.96 38.19 -26.58
C VAL A 511 1.91 39.25 -27.68
N ALA A 512 1.10 40.30 -27.53
CA ALA A 512 1.09 41.44 -28.45
C ALA A 512 2.46 42.15 -28.46
N ARG A 513 3.02 42.49 -27.30
CA ARG A 513 4.35 43.10 -27.18
C ARG A 513 5.47 42.25 -27.79
N ALA A 514 5.44 40.94 -27.56
CA ALA A 514 6.42 40.03 -28.14
C ALA A 514 6.36 39.98 -29.68
N ASN A 515 5.16 40.05 -30.25
CA ASN A 515 4.95 40.09 -31.70
C ASN A 515 5.28 41.43 -32.36
N GLU A 516 5.48 42.48 -31.56
CA GLU A 516 5.91 43.80 -31.99
C GLU A 516 7.41 44.03 -31.77
N HIS A 517 8.08 43.19 -30.96
CA HIS A 517 9.51 43.33 -30.68
C HIS A 517 10.38 42.76 -31.81
N PRO A 518 11.18 43.57 -32.54
CA PRO A 518 11.84 43.15 -33.77
C PRO A 518 12.77 41.95 -33.62
N GLU A 519 13.62 41.93 -32.58
CA GLU A 519 14.53 40.81 -32.31
C GLU A 519 13.80 39.53 -31.91
N PHE A 520 12.63 39.66 -31.28
CA PHE A 520 11.82 38.53 -30.88
C PHE A 520 11.20 37.87 -32.12
N VAL A 521 10.63 38.69 -33.01
CA VAL A 521 10.02 38.24 -34.27
C VAL A 521 11.07 37.72 -35.24
N GLU A 522 12.27 38.31 -35.31
CA GLU A 522 13.35 37.81 -36.16
C GLU A 522 13.79 36.40 -35.75
N ARG A 523 13.90 36.14 -34.44
CA ARG A 523 14.39 34.86 -33.92
C ARG A 523 13.32 33.76 -33.84
N PHE A 524 12.05 34.13 -33.65
CA PHE A 524 10.97 33.17 -33.38
C PHE A 524 9.73 33.32 -34.28
N GLY A 525 9.71 34.31 -35.17
CA GLY A 525 8.54 34.64 -36.00
C GLY A 525 7.42 35.35 -35.22
N LYS A 526 6.37 35.79 -35.94
CA LYS A 526 5.13 36.27 -35.31
C LYS A 526 4.32 35.09 -34.79
N LEU A 527 3.99 35.09 -33.51
CA LEU A 527 3.15 34.11 -32.86
C LEU A 527 1.67 34.37 -33.18
N THR A 528 1.01 33.44 -33.87
CA THR A 528 -0.45 33.45 -34.03
C THR A 528 -1.13 32.64 -32.91
N GLN A 529 -2.39 32.95 -32.59
CA GLN A 529 -3.19 32.19 -31.60
C GLN A 529 -3.23 30.67 -31.91
N VAL A 530 -3.15 30.30 -33.19
CA VAL A 530 -3.18 28.90 -33.65
C VAL A 530 -1.84 28.19 -33.47
N GLN A 531 -0.70 28.87 -33.66
CA GLN A 531 0.63 28.29 -33.43
C GLN A 531 0.87 27.93 -31.96
N TYR A 532 0.30 28.70 -31.03
CA TYR A 532 0.37 28.40 -29.59
C TYR A 532 -0.49 27.18 -29.19
N GLY A 533 -1.59 26.94 -29.93
CA GLY A 533 -2.44 25.76 -29.73
C GLY A 533 -1.77 24.45 -30.17
N ASN A 534 -1.04 24.48 -31.29
CA ASN A 534 -0.36 23.29 -31.82
C ASN A 534 0.87 22.86 -31.00
N MET A 535 1.53 23.78 -30.29
CA MET A 535 2.58 23.44 -29.30
C MET A 535 2.06 22.64 -28.10
N GLN A 536 0.76 22.64 -27.81
CA GLN A 536 0.18 21.82 -26.73
C GLN A 536 -0.11 20.37 -27.11
N SER A 537 0.02 20.03 -28.40
CA SER A 537 -0.29 18.68 -28.92
C SER A 537 0.93 17.83 -29.29
N GLU A 538 2.15 18.39 -29.24
CA GLU A 538 3.37 17.59 -29.46
C GLU A 538 3.83 16.87 -28.15
N PRO A 539 4.17 15.57 -28.21
CA PRO A 539 4.63 14.83 -27.03
C PRO A 539 6.01 15.32 -26.59
N GLY A 540 6.06 16.06 -25.49
CA GLY A 540 7.28 16.65 -24.94
C GLY A 540 7.05 17.98 -24.23
N PHE A 541 5.92 18.65 -24.48
CA PHE A 541 5.46 19.80 -23.70
C PHE A 541 4.21 19.43 -22.88
N PRO A 542 4.21 19.65 -21.54
CA PRO A 542 3.07 19.28 -20.72
C PRO A 542 1.85 20.14 -21.05
N LYS A 543 0.67 19.51 -21.13
CA LYS A 543 -0.62 20.19 -21.21
C LYS A 543 -0.79 21.14 -20.01
N LEU A 544 -0.71 22.44 -20.28
CA LEU A 544 -0.77 23.50 -19.27
C LEU A 544 -2.20 23.63 -18.72
N ARG A 545 -2.48 22.97 -17.60
CA ARG A 545 -3.52 23.40 -16.66
C ARG A 545 -2.83 24.26 -15.58
N ASN A 546 -3.12 25.56 -15.64
CA ASN A 546 -2.64 26.64 -14.78
C ASN A 546 -1.17 27.02 -15.01
N GLY A 547 -0.96 28.23 -15.56
CA GLY A 547 0.34 28.77 -15.95
C GLY A 547 1.21 29.18 -14.76
N SER A 548 1.79 28.21 -14.04
CA SER A 548 2.66 28.46 -12.89
C SER A 548 4.06 27.84 -12.97
N ALA A 549 4.38 27.05 -13.99
CA ALA A 549 5.70 26.41 -14.08
C ALA A 549 6.84 27.38 -14.43
N TRP A 550 6.59 28.39 -15.27
CA TRP A 550 7.60 29.43 -15.58
C TRP A 550 7.72 30.45 -14.42
N MET A 551 6.57 30.80 -13.81
CA MET A 551 6.52 31.67 -12.62
C MET A 551 7.23 31.05 -11.41
N GLY A 552 7.17 29.72 -11.25
CA GLY A 552 7.84 29.01 -10.15
C GLY A 552 9.36 29.15 -10.18
N ILE A 553 9.96 29.13 -11.38
CA ILE A 553 11.41 29.31 -11.55
C ILE A 553 11.80 30.76 -11.27
N VAL A 554 11.01 31.72 -11.76
CA VAL A 554 11.23 33.15 -11.51
C VAL A 554 11.08 33.49 -10.03
N LEU A 555 10.07 32.94 -9.34
CA LEU A 555 9.85 33.16 -7.91
C LEU A 555 10.95 32.54 -7.03
N GLU A 556 11.53 31.42 -7.45
CA GLU A 556 12.61 30.75 -6.72
C GLU A 556 13.93 31.51 -6.84
N ASP A 557 14.20 32.14 -7.98
CA ASP A 557 15.36 33.01 -8.17
C ASP A 557 15.16 34.39 -7.52
N VAL A 558 13.94 34.94 -7.52
CA VAL A 558 13.58 36.15 -6.74
C VAL A 558 13.75 35.90 -5.24
N LYS A 559 13.35 34.73 -4.71
CA LYS A 559 13.58 34.35 -3.30
C LYS A 559 15.07 34.28 -2.96
N LYS A 560 15.91 33.76 -3.85
CA LYS A 560 17.37 33.71 -3.66
C LYS A 560 18.03 35.08 -3.71
N ILE A 561 17.49 36.02 -4.50
CA ILE A 561 17.96 37.41 -4.58
C ILE A 561 17.50 38.20 -3.36
N MET A 562 16.25 38.04 -2.92
CA MET A 562 15.71 38.67 -1.70
C MET A 562 16.43 38.18 -0.44
N ALA A 563 16.81 36.90 -0.38
CA ALA A 563 17.57 36.34 0.73
C ALA A 563 19.00 36.93 0.87
N LYS A 564 19.52 37.58 -0.17
CA LYS A 564 20.85 38.21 -0.18
C LYS A 564 20.82 39.73 0.07
N ASN A 565 19.64 40.32 0.19
CA ASN A 565 19.48 41.77 0.30
C ASN A 565 18.94 42.14 1.70
N PRO A 566 19.75 42.78 2.57
CA PRO A 566 19.40 43.00 3.99
C PRO A 566 18.11 43.78 4.22
N ASP A 567 17.72 44.63 3.26
CA ASP A 567 16.55 45.51 3.39
C ASP A 567 15.19 44.77 3.32
N TYR A 568 15.16 43.51 2.86
CA TYR A 568 13.93 42.73 2.70
C TYR A 568 13.57 41.83 3.90
N GLN A 569 14.32 41.89 5.02
CA GLN A 569 14.04 41.11 6.23
C GLN A 569 13.00 41.74 7.19
N ARG A 570 12.07 42.58 6.71
CA ARG A 570 10.95 43.03 7.56
C ARG A 570 9.80 42.01 7.51
N LYS A 571 9.39 41.59 8.72
CA LYS A 571 8.52 40.44 9.06
C LYS A 571 7.12 40.41 8.46
N ASP A 572 6.71 41.38 7.65
CA ASP A 572 5.30 41.58 7.30
C ASP A 572 4.90 40.99 5.94
N LEU A 573 5.82 40.40 5.16
CA LEU A 573 5.55 39.86 3.81
C LEU A 573 5.38 38.33 3.73
N LEU A 574 5.51 37.60 4.85
CA LEU A 574 5.35 36.14 4.89
C LEU A 574 3.95 35.68 5.34
N ALA A 575 3.03 36.62 5.63
CA ALA A 575 1.70 36.34 6.17
C ALA A 575 0.55 36.48 5.15
N GLU A 576 0.80 36.97 3.94
CA GLU A 576 -0.11 36.88 2.78
C GLU A 576 0.38 35.81 1.79
#